data_AF-A0AAU7KVK1-F1
#
_entry.id   AF-A0AAU7KVK1-F1
#
_cell.length_a   1.000
_cell.length_b   1.000
_cell.length_c   1.000
_cell.angle_alpha   90.00
_cell.angle_beta   90.00
_cell.angle_gamma   90.00
#
_symmetry.space_group_name_H-M   'P 1'
#
loop_
_entity.id
_entity.type
_entity.pdbx_description
1 polymer ?
#
loop_
_entity_poly.entity_id
_entity_poly.type
_entity_poly.pdbx_seq_one_letter_code
_entity_poly.pdbx_strand_id
1 'polypeptide(L)'
;MPYLLLDEGAIVDSEHWSPEARNVVAAIFRLEHHRGTREAVELIGLLARWLEAPDQTRLRRHFAIWIKRVLLPNWIPESEGTEWQNLNELNEVHNMLAERAKRWSEQWKQQGLEEGLKQGREEGRKQGRQEGRKQGRQEGLMESEQKGEQKARLEVARNMIERTQLDDQTVADLSGLDIAQVRTLRDELKR
;
A
#
# COMPACT_ATOMS: atom_id res chain seq x y z
N MET A 1 22.12 42.15 15.59
CA MET A 1 23.00 40.98 15.34
C MET A 1 22.80 40.58 13.90
N PRO A 2 23.86 40.54 13.06
CA PRO A 2 23.75 39.95 11.74
C PRO A 2 23.51 38.43 11.92
N TYR A 3 22.52 37.89 11.22
CA TYR A 3 22.29 36.45 11.14
C TYR A 3 22.71 35.98 9.74
N LEU A 4 23.22 34.75 9.66
CA LEU A 4 23.51 34.07 8.41
C LEU A 4 22.46 32.98 8.23
N LEU A 5 21.66 33.09 7.16
CA LEU A 5 20.74 32.03 6.75
C LEU A 5 21.51 31.04 5.87
N LEU A 6 21.46 29.77 6.21
CA LEU A 6 22.01 28.69 5.41
C LEU A 6 20.84 27.87 4.86
N ASP A 7 20.82 27.65 3.54
CA ASP A 7 19.92 26.70 2.91
C ASP A 7 20.62 25.34 2.85
N GLU A 8 20.19 24.43 3.72
CA GLU A 8 20.78 23.10 3.87
C GLU A 8 20.65 22.27 2.59
N GLY A 9 19.50 22.32 1.92
CA GLY A 9 19.24 21.60 0.69
C GLY A 9 20.13 22.09 -0.45
N ALA A 10 20.26 23.40 -0.60
CA ALA A 10 21.15 24.00 -1.60
C ALA A 10 22.63 23.63 -1.37
N ILE A 11 23.04 23.44 -0.12
CA ILE A 11 24.42 23.00 0.21
C ILE A 11 24.62 21.52 -0.14
N VAL A 12 23.62 20.67 0.11
CA VAL A 12 23.67 19.24 -0.21
C VAL A 12 23.78 19.00 -1.71
N ASP A 13 22.97 19.70 -2.50
CA ASP A 13 22.87 19.57 -3.96
C ASP A 13 23.96 20.31 -4.75
N SER A 14 24.77 21.14 -4.08
CA SER A 14 25.79 21.96 -4.72
C SER A 14 27.09 21.19 -5.01
N GLU A 15 27.54 21.21 -6.28
CA GLU A 15 28.83 20.67 -6.73
C GLU A 15 30.04 21.30 -6.00
N HIS A 16 29.93 22.57 -5.59
CA HIS A 16 31.01 23.28 -4.89
C HIS A 16 31.30 22.73 -3.48
N TRP A 17 30.35 22.00 -2.90
CA TRP A 17 30.46 21.44 -1.56
C TRP A 17 30.63 19.93 -1.61
N SER A 18 31.32 19.38 -2.61
CA SER A 18 31.37 17.93 -2.86
C SER A 18 31.74 17.09 -1.62
N PRO A 19 31.34 15.80 -1.55
CA PRO A 19 31.67 14.92 -0.42
C PRO A 19 33.17 14.77 -0.17
N GLU A 20 34.01 15.03 -1.17
CA GLU A 20 35.47 15.00 -1.08
C GLU A 20 36.05 16.28 -0.45
N ALA A 21 35.29 17.38 -0.50
CA ALA A 21 35.64 18.60 0.21
C ALA A 21 35.50 18.35 1.72
N ARG A 22 36.60 18.57 2.47
CA ARG A 22 36.64 18.38 3.94
C ARG A 22 35.80 19.45 4.66
N ASN A 23 34.48 19.31 4.60
CA ASN A 23 33.50 20.15 5.27
C ASN A 23 32.56 19.31 6.14
N VAL A 24 32.78 19.39 7.45
CA VAL A 24 32.01 18.68 8.46
C VAL A 24 30.53 19.11 8.48
N VAL A 25 30.24 20.39 8.24
CA VAL A 25 28.86 20.92 8.22
C VAL A 25 28.09 20.36 7.02
N ALA A 26 28.70 20.35 5.84
CA ALA A 26 28.11 19.75 4.66
C ALA A 26 27.89 18.24 4.84
N ALA A 27 28.82 17.53 5.49
CA ALA A 27 28.66 16.11 5.79
C ALA A 27 27.51 15.83 6.78
N ILE A 28 27.25 16.72 7.75
CA ILE A 28 26.06 16.61 8.62
C ILE A 28 24.78 16.75 7.78
N PHE A 29 24.67 17.80 6.98
CA PHE A 29 23.46 18.01 6.18
C PHE A 29 23.20 16.84 5.23
N ARG A 30 24.26 16.26 4.64
CA ARG A 30 24.16 15.05 3.83
C ARG A 30 23.76 13.82 4.64
N LEU A 31 24.27 13.65 5.85
CA LEU A 31 23.85 12.56 6.73
C LEU A 31 22.39 12.69 7.16
N GLU A 32 21.85 13.90 7.25
CA GLU A 32 20.42 14.11 7.53
C GLU A 32 19.55 13.88 6.30
N HIS A 33 20.03 14.23 5.11
CA HIS A 33 19.29 14.13 3.85
C HIS A 33 19.63 12.89 2.99
N HIS A 34 20.43 11.96 3.52
CA HIS A 34 20.91 10.79 2.79
C HIS A 34 19.74 9.95 2.23
N ARG A 35 19.92 9.37 1.05
CA ARG A 35 18.88 8.55 0.39
C ARG A 35 19.03 7.05 0.61
N GLY A 36 20.04 6.64 1.36
CA GLY A 36 20.25 5.24 1.70
C GLY A 36 21.42 4.98 2.65
N THR A 37 21.37 3.83 3.31
CA THR A 37 22.34 3.43 4.34
C THR A 37 23.78 3.40 3.83
N ARG A 38 24.01 3.07 2.56
CA ARG A 38 25.34 3.05 1.94
C ARG A 38 25.99 4.43 1.90
N GLU A 39 25.26 5.44 1.44
CA GLU A 39 25.75 6.82 1.36
C GLU A 39 26.12 7.32 2.76
N ALA A 40 25.27 7.02 3.75
CA ALA A 40 25.56 7.40 5.11
C ALA A 40 26.80 6.69 5.70
N VAL A 41 26.98 5.39 5.43
CA VAL A 41 28.20 4.66 5.83
C VAL A 41 29.45 5.33 5.23
N GLU A 42 29.41 5.69 3.95
CA GLU A 42 30.52 6.34 3.26
C GLU A 42 30.83 7.73 3.87
N LEU A 43 29.80 8.53 4.17
CA LEU A 43 29.93 9.84 4.83
C LEU A 43 30.47 9.74 6.27
N ILE A 44 30.01 8.76 7.05
CA ILE A 44 30.55 8.51 8.40
C ILE A 44 32.01 8.09 8.31
N GLY A 45 32.38 7.27 7.32
CA GLY A 45 33.77 6.92 7.05
C GLY A 45 34.64 8.11 6.65
N LEU A 46 34.11 9.06 5.87
CA LEU A 46 34.79 10.33 5.55
C LEU A 46 34.99 11.18 6.81
N LEU A 47 33.94 11.36 7.63
CA LEU A 47 34.05 12.08 8.90
C LEU A 47 35.09 11.46 9.83
N ALA A 48 35.15 10.13 9.91
CA ALA A 48 36.13 9.43 10.73
C ALA A 48 37.57 9.69 10.28
N ARG A 49 37.82 9.69 8.96
CA ARG A 49 39.12 10.08 8.38
C ARG A 49 39.45 11.55 8.60
N TRP A 50 38.48 12.44 8.39
CA TRP A 50 38.69 13.89 8.55
C TRP A 50 38.97 14.29 9.99
N LEU A 51 38.50 13.51 10.96
CA LEU A 51 38.66 13.77 12.39
C LEU A 51 39.65 12.80 13.05
N GLU A 52 40.58 12.22 12.28
CA GLU A 52 41.58 11.28 12.80
C GLU A 52 42.59 11.96 13.74
N ALA A 53 42.93 13.23 13.46
CA ALA A 53 43.95 13.99 14.18
C ALA A 53 43.67 14.06 15.71
N PRO A 54 44.70 13.99 16.57
CA PRO A 54 44.52 13.88 18.03
C PRO A 54 43.74 15.03 18.67
N ASP A 55 43.88 16.25 18.13
CA ASP A 55 43.15 17.45 18.55
C ASP A 55 41.63 17.35 18.33
N GLN A 56 41.20 16.51 17.39
CA GLN A 56 39.79 16.31 17.05
C GLN A 56 39.09 15.22 17.87
N THR A 57 39.77 14.60 18.84
CA THR A 57 39.24 13.48 19.63
C THR A 57 37.88 13.78 20.26
N ARG A 58 37.70 14.97 20.83
CA ARG A 58 36.42 15.37 21.45
C ARG A 58 35.31 15.50 20.41
N LEU A 59 35.61 16.09 19.26
CA LEU A 59 34.65 16.27 18.17
C LEU A 59 34.24 14.91 17.58
N ARG A 60 35.20 14.03 17.33
CA ARG A 60 34.97 12.65 16.87
C ARG A 60 34.04 11.88 17.81
N ARG A 61 34.25 12.00 19.13
CA ARG A 61 33.38 11.38 20.14
C ARG A 61 31.97 11.98 20.16
N HIS A 62 31.83 13.30 20.01
CA HIS A 62 30.51 13.93 19.90
C HIS A 62 29.74 13.42 18.69
N PHE A 63 30.39 13.25 17.53
CA PHE A 63 29.78 12.66 16.34
C PHE A 63 29.31 11.23 16.58
N ALA A 64 30.14 10.39 17.20
CA ALA A 64 29.75 9.02 17.54
C ALA A 64 28.50 8.99 18.43
N ILE A 65 28.44 9.86 19.44
CA ILE A 65 27.27 9.97 20.34
C ILE A 65 26.04 10.49 19.59
N TRP A 66 26.19 11.50 18.73
CA TRP A 66 25.08 12.06 17.96
C TRP A 66 24.51 11.02 16.98
N ILE A 67 25.36 10.36 16.19
CA ILE A 67 24.93 9.29 15.26
C ILE A 67 24.20 8.20 16.03
N LYS A 68 24.76 7.76 17.17
CA LYS A 68 24.15 6.74 18.01
C LYS A 68 22.77 7.13 18.55
N ARG A 69 22.57 8.39 18.92
CA ARG A 69 21.33 8.86 19.56
C ARG A 69 20.28 9.32 18.57
N VAL A 70 20.68 9.81 17.40
CA VAL A 70 19.78 10.49 16.45
C VAL A 70 19.56 9.64 15.19
N LEU A 71 20.62 9.08 14.61
CA LEU A 71 20.52 8.34 13.34
C LEU A 71 20.22 6.85 13.54
N LEU A 72 20.99 6.18 14.41
CA LEU A 72 20.90 4.72 14.59
C LEU A 72 19.53 4.18 15.02
N PRO A 73 18.76 4.83 15.91
CA PRO A 73 17.48 4.28 16.38
C PRO A 73 16.48 4.00 15.26
N ASN A 74 16.55 4.72 14.14
CA ASN A 74 15.65 4.53 12.99
C ASN A 74 16.20 3.56 11.94
N TRP A 75 17.48 3.18 12.00
CA TRP A 75 18.10 2.29 11.01
C TRP A 75 18.27 0.87 11.50
N ILE A 76 18.46 0.73 12.82
CA ILE A 76 18.69 -0.56 13.47
C ILE A 76 17.36 -1.29 13.60
N PRO A 77 17.21 -2.48 12.97
CA PRO A 77 16.02 -3.30 13.16
C PRO A 77 15.87 -3.72 14.63
N GLU A 78 14.63 -3.89 15.09
CA GLU A 78 14.35 -4.33 16.47
C GLU A 78 15.00 -5.67 16.84
N SER A 79 15.33 -6.50 15.83
CA SER A 79 16.02 -7.78 16.03
C SER A 79 17.49 -7.65 16.41
N GLU A 80 18.10 -6.48 16.24
CA GLU A 80 19.48 -6.24 16.64
C GLU A 80 19.56 -6.02 18.16
N GLY A 81 20.52 -6.69 18.80
CA GLY A 81 20.75 -6.56 20.24
C GLY A 81 21.22 -5.15 20.64
N THR A 82 21.48 -4.96 21.94
CA THR A 82 21.88 -3.65 22.50
C THR A 82 23.38 -3.36 22.43
N GLU A 83 24.18 -4.21 21.77
CA GLU A 83 25.64 -4.09 21.70
C GLU A 83 26.11 -2.74 21.16
N TRP A 84 25.39 -2.19 20.17
CA TRP A 84 25.70 -0.92 19.53
C TRP A 84 25.57 0.29 20.48
N GLN A 85 24.88 0.14 21.62
CA GLN A 85 24.75 1.20 22.63
C GLN A 85 26.09 1.58 23.27
N ASN A 86 27.03 0.64 23.30
CA ASN A 86 28.34 0.82 23.92
C ASN A 86 29.35 1.49 22.99
N LEU A 87 29.03 1.68 21.70
CA LEU A 87 29.90 2.34 20.74
C LEU A 87 30.05 3.82 21.13
N ASN A 88 31.28 4.27 21.32
CA ASN A 88 31.59 5.65 21.69
C ASN A 88 32.62 6.29 20.76
N GLU A 89 33.22 5.51 19.87
CA GLU A 89 34.14 6.01 18.85
C GLU A 89 33.52 5.96 17.46
N LEU A 90 33.80 6.99 16.67
CA LEU A 90 33.23 7.15 15.33
C LEU A 90 33.64 6.01 14.39
N ASN A 91 34.87 5.51 14.54
CA ASN A 91 35.37 4.35 13.80
C ASN A 91 34.62 3.06 14.15
N GLU A 92 34.25 2.85 15.41
CA GLU A 92 33.47 1.69 15.82
C GLU A 92 32.08 1.73 15.19
N VAL A 93 31.43 2.90 15.22
CA VAL A 93 30.13 3.13 14.59
C VAL A 93 30.23 2.89 13.08
N HIS A 94 31.25 3.45 12.41
CA HIS A 94 31.49 3.24 10.99
C HIS A 94 31.66 1.76 10.64
N ASN A 95 32.54 1.04 11.34
CA ASN A 95 32.83 -0.36 11.06
C ASN A 95 31.60 -1.25 11.29
N MET A 96 30.86 -1.00 12.38
CA MET A 96 29.62 -1.70 12.66
C MET A 96 28.60 -1.48 11.53
N LEU A 97 28.41 -0.23 11.10
CA LEU A 97 27.47 0.08 10.01
C LEU A 97 27.93 -0.50 8.67
N ALA A 98 29.22 -0.44 8.33
CA ALA A 98 29.76 -1.00 7.09
C ALA A 98 29.46 -2.52 6.98
N GLU A 99 29.51 -3.22 8.11
CA GLU A 99 29.22 -4.65 8.18
C GLU A 99 27.71 -4.96 8.18
N ARG A 100 26.91 -4.18 8.92
CA ARG A 100 25.50 -4.53 9.20
C ARG A 100 24.48 -3.83 8.31
N ALA A 101 24.76 -2.60 7.84
CA ALA A 101 23.79 -1.74 7.16
C ALA A 101 23.16 -2.35 5.89
N LYS A 102 23.95 -3.12 5.14
CA LYS A 102 23.46 -3.83 3.95
C LYS A 102 22.37 -4.85 4.33
N ARG A 103 22.61 -5.64 5.39
CA ARG A 103 21.67 -6.66 5.86
C ARG A 103 20.36 -6.02 6.35
N TRP A 104 20.45 -4.91 7.08
CA TRP A 104 19.26 -4.19 7.53
C TRP A 104 18.44 -3.69 6.34
N SER A 105 19.10 -3.13 5.32
CA SER A 105 18.43 -2.63 4.12
C SER A 105 17.70 -3.74 3.36
N GLU A 106 18.27 -4.94 3.31
CA GLU A 106 17.63 -6.12 2.73
C GLU A 106 16.44 -6.60 3.58
N GLN A 107 16.57 -6.60 4.92
CA GLN A 107 15.49 -6.97 5.84
C GLN A 107 14.29 -6.02 5.73
N TRP A 108 14.51 -4.71 5.78
CA TRP A 108 13.43 -3.71 5.62
C TRP A 108 12.73 -3.85 4.28
N LYS A 109 13.48 -4.10 3.21
CA LYS A 109 12.91 -4.35 1.88
C LYS A 109 12.05 -5.60 1.85
N GLN A 110 12.49 -6.68 2.50
CA GLN A 110 11.71 -7.92 2.60
C GLN A 110 10.44 -7.73 3.43
N GLN A 111 10.53 -7.09 4.59
CA GLN A 111 9.39 -6.76 5.45
C GLN A 111 8.36 -5.90 4.71
N GLY A 112 8.81 -4.82 4.05
CA GLY A 112 7.92 -3.96 3.26
C GLY A 112 7.24 -4.70 2.10
N LEU A 113 7.95 -5.64 1.44
CA LEU A 113 7.35 -6.47 0.40
C LEU A 113 6.30 -7.44 0.96
N GLU A 114 6.59 -8.08 2.09
CA GLU A 114 5.66 -9.01 2.75
C GLU A 114 4.40 -8.28 3.25
N GLU A 115 4.57 -7.13 3.89
CA GLU A 115 3.46 -6.29 4.34
C GLU A 115 2.62 -5.81 3.16
N GLY A 116 3.26 -5.31 2.09
CA GLY A 116 2.58 -4.87 0.88
C GLY A 116 1.79 -5.99 0.21
N LEU A 117 2.37 -7.20 0.12
CA LEU A 117 1.68 -8.38 -0.43
C LEU A 117 0.47 -8.77 0.43
N LYS A 118 0.63 -8.75 1.76
CA LYS A 118 -0.44 -9.10 2.70
C LYS A 118 -1.59 -8.11 2.62
N GLN A 119 -1.30 -6.81 2.64
CA GLN A 119 -2.28 -5.74 2.49
C GLN A 119 -3.00 -5.84 1.15
N GLY A 120 -2.25 -5.94 0.04
CA GLY A 120 -2.83 -6.06 -1.30
C GLY A 120 -3.74 -7.28 -1.46
N ARG A 121 -3.37 -8.43 -0.87
CA ARG A 121 -4.21 -9.63 -0.88
C ARG A 121 -5.49 -9.45 -0.06
N GLU A 122 -5.41 -8.81 1.09
CA GLU A 122 -6.57 -8.56 1.94
C GLU A 122 -7.55 -7.58 1.29
N GLU A 123 -7.05 -6.48 0.75
CA GLU A 123 -7.83 -5.49 0.02
C GLU A 123 -8.49 -6.11 -1.22
N GLY A 124 -7.72 -6.82 -2.05
CA GLY A 124 -8.25 -7.50 -3.23
C GLY A 124 -9.36 -8.50 -2.88
N ARG A 125 -9.21 -9.26 -1.79
CA ARG A 125 -10.24 -10.20 -1.32
C ARG A 125 -11.48 -9.48 -0.77
N LYS A 126 -11.31 -8.32 -0.14
CA LYS A 126 -12.44 -7.52 0.36
C LYS A 126 -13.22 -6.90 -0.79
N GLN A 127 -12.53 -6.30 -1.75
CA GLN A 127 -13.12 -5.72 -2.95
C GLN A 127 -13.85 -6.78 -3.77
N GLY A 128 -13.18 -7.89 -4.10
CA GLY A 128 -13.80 -8.97 -4.88
C GLY A 128 -15.04 -9.57 -4.21
N ARG A 129 -15.07 -9.70 -2.87
CA ARG A 129 -16.28 -10.13 -2.16
C ARG A 129 -17.40 -9.09 -2.21
N GLN A 130 -17.07 -7.81 -2.16
CA GLN A 130 -18.08 -6.75 -2.21
C GLN A 130 -18.68 -6.64 -3.61
N GLU A 131 -17.86 -6.68 -4.65
CA GLU A 131 -18.28 -6.67 -6.05
C GLU A 131 -19.13 -7.91 -6.36
N GLY A 132 -18.65 -9.11 -6.00
CA GLY A 132 -19.41 -10.35 -6.20
C GLY A 132 -20.76 -10.37 -5.49
N ARG A 133 -20.85 -9.80 -4.27
CA ARG A 133 -22.14 -9.66 -3.56
C ARG A 133 -23.09 -8.67 -4.23
N LYS A 134 -22.57 -7.56 -4.75
CA LYS A 134 -23.39 -6.58 -5.48
C LYS A 134 -23.93 -7.19 -6.77
N GLN A 135 -23.04 -7.80 -7.56
CA GLN A 135 -23.40 -8.47 -8.81
C GLN A 135 -24.43 -9.57 -8.56
N GLY A 136 -24.16 -10.50 -7.63
CA GLY A 136 -25.09 -11.59 -7.32
C GLY A 136 -26.44 -11.09 -6.79
N ARG A 137 -26.48 -9.98 -6.04
CA ARG A 137 -27.75 -9.36 -5.61
C ARG A 137 -28.51 -8.78 -6.80
N GLN A 138 -27.82 -8.09 -7.71
CA GLN A 138 -28.45 -7.49 -8.88
C GLN A 138 -28.98 -8.55 -9.85
N GLU A 139 -28.19 -9.60 -10.11
CA GLU A 139 -28.62 -10.74 -10.92
C GLU A 139 -29.83 -11.44 -10.29
N GLY A 140 -29.79 -11.71 -8.99
CA GLY A 140 -30.91 -12.33 -8.27
C GLY A 140 -32.19 -11.48 -8.28
N LEU A 141 -32.05 -10.15 -8.15
CA LEU A 141 -33.19 -9.22 -8.29
C LEU A 141 -33.82 -9.31 -9.68
N MET A 142 -33.01 -9.16 -10.73
CA MET A 142 -33.50 -9.22 -12.12
C MET A 142 -34.16 -10.57 -12.43
N GLU A 143 -33.56 -11.68 -12.00
CA GLU A 143 -34.14 -13.02 -12.22
C GLU A 143 -35.48 -13.17 -11.47
N SER A 144 -35.56 -12.67 -10.23
CA SER A 144 -36.79 -12.74 -9.44
C SER A 144 -37.92 -11.87 -9.99
N GLU A 145 -37.58 -10.68 -10.51
CA GLU A 145 -38.53 -9.78 -11.17
C GLU A 145 -39.07 -10.40 -12.45
N GLN A 146 -38.21 -10.91 -13.33
CA GLN A 146 -38.63 -11.59 -14.56
C GLN A 146 -39.52 -12.81 -14.29
N LYS A 147 -39.15 -13.65 -13.30
CA LYS A 147 -39.99 -14.79 -12.89
C LYS A 147 -41.32 -14.33 -12.30
N GLY A 148 -41.33 -13.25 -11.53
CA GLY A 148 -42.53 -12.65 -10.96
C GLY A 148 -43.48 -12.13 -12.03
N GLU A 149 -42.96 -11.36 -12.99
CA GLU A 149 -43.72 -10.85 -14.14
C GLU A 149 -44.32 -11.99 -14.96
N GLN A 150 -43.52 -13.02 -15.29
CA GLN A 150 -44.00 -14.15 -16.08
C GLN A 150 -45.09 -14.92 -15.34
N LYS A 151 -44.95 -15.14 -14.03
CA LYS A 151 -46.00 -15.78 -13.20
C LYS A 151 -47.28 -14.94 -13.16
N ALA A 152 -47.16 -13.63 -13.00
CA ALA A 152 -48.30 -12.73 -12.99
C ALA A 152 -49.05 -12.74 -14.34
N ARG A 153 -48.33 -12.72 -15.47
CA ARG A 153 -48.93 -12.83 -16.81
C ARG A 153 -49.68 -14.14 -16.99
N LEU A 154 -49.08 -15.26 -16.56
CA LEU A 154 -49.73 -16.57 -16.58
C LEU A 154 -50.99 -16.63 -15.70
N GLU A 155 -50.94 -16.05 -14.50
CA GLU A 155 -52.08 -15.99 -13.59
C GLU A 155 -53.24 -15.15 -14.15
N VAL A 156 -52.92 -14.00 -14.78
CA VAL A 156 -53.91 -13.17 -15.47
C VAL A 156 -54.57 -13.95 -16.61
N ALA A 157 -53.78 -14.59 -17.47
CA ALA A 157 -54.29 -15.40 -18.58
C ALA A 157 -55.17 -16.56 -18.08
N ARG A 158 -54.71 -17.27 -17.04
CA ARG A 158 -55.47 -18.36 -16.42
C ARG A 158 -56.83 -17.88 -15.90
N ASN A 159 -56.86 -16.79 -15.14
CA ASN A 159 -58.09 -16.22 -14.61
C ASN A 159 -59.05 -15.80 -15.73
N MET A 160 -58.54 -15.24 -16.83
CA MET A 160 -59.37 -14.90 -18.00
C MET A 160 -59.96 -16.14 -18.66
N ILE A 161 -59.17 -17.20 -18.86
CA ILE A 161 -59.64 -18.46 -19.46
C ILE A 161 -60.70 -19.13 -18.58
N GLU A 162 -60.49 -19.19 -17.26
CA GLU A 162 -61.38 -19.88 -16.33
C GLU A 162 -62.68 -19.11 -16.05
N ARG A 163 -62.64 -17.76 -16.08
CA ARG A 163 -63.76 -16.93 -15.61
C ARG A 163 -64.50 -16.17 -16.71
N THR A 164 -64.01 -16.21 -17.96
CA THR A 164 -64.60 -15.46 -19.08
C THR A 164 -64.70 -16.33 -20.34
N GLN A 165 -65.32 -15.81 -21.41
CA GLN A 165 -65.47 -16.48 -22.71
C GLN A 165 -64.59 -15.83 -23.80
N LEU A 166 -63.49 -15.20 -23.41
CA LEU A 166 -62.56 -14.55 -24.35
C LEU A 166 -61.85 -15.59 -25.23
N ASP A 167 -61.64 -15.26 -26.50
CA ASP A 167 -60.85 -16.09 -27.43
C ASP A 167 -59.35 -16.00 -27.12
N ASP A 168 -58.55 -16.91 -27.69
CA ASP A 168 -57.12 -17.01 -27.40
C ASP A 168 -56.33 -15.75 -27.78
N GLN A 169 -56.75 -15.04 -28.84
CA GLN A 169 -56.08 -13.82 -29.28
C GLN A 169 -56.34 -12.70 -28.28
N THR A 170 -57.58 -12.51 -27.87
CA THR A 170 -57.93 -11.48 -26.87
C THR A 170 -57.26 -11.75 -25.51
N VAL A 171 -57.14 -13.02 -25.10
CA VAL A 171 -56.41 -13.38 -23.86
C VAL A 171 -54.90 -13.13 -23.99
N ALA A 172 -54.31 -13.46 -25.14
CA ALA A 172 -52.90 -13.19 -25.41
C ALA A 172 -52.58 -11.68 -25.32
N ASP A 173 -53.38 -10.86 -26.00
CA ASP A 173 -53.21 -9.40 -26.04
C ASP A 173 -53.35 -8.76 -24.64
N LEU A 174 -54.32 -9.20 -23.84
CA LEU A 174 -54.57 -8.65 -22.49
C LEU A 174 -53.61 -9.15 -21.41
N SER A 175 -53.10 -10.38 -21.53
CA SER A 175 -52.16 -10.95 -20.56
C SER A 175 -50.69 -10.68 -20.91
N GLY A 176 -50.41 -10.18 -22.12
CA GLY A 176 -49.05 -9.94 -22.62
C GLY A 176 -48.25 -11.24 -22.81
N LEU A 177 -48.95 -12.34 -23.11
CA LEU A 177 -48.39 -13.64 -23.47
C LEU A 177 -48.46 -13.87 -24.97
N ASP A 178 -47.62 -14.76 -25.48
CA ASP A 178 -47.77 -15.23 -26.85
C ASP A 178 -49.00 -16.14 -26.99
N ILE A 179 -49.65 -16.10 -28.14
CA ILE A 179 -50.85 -16.90 -28.41
C ILE A 179 -50.58 -18.40 -28.31
N ALA A 180 -49.36 -18.85 -28.64
CA ALA A 180 -48.98 -20.25 -28.45
C ALA A 180 -48.98 -20.63 -26.96
N GLN A 181 -48.49 -19.75 -26.08
CA GLN A 181 -48.49 -19.98 -24.63
C GLN A 181 -49.92 -20.02 -24.08
N VAL A 182 -50.80 -19.16 -24.57
CA VAL A 182 -52.22 -19.12 -24.17
C VAL A 182 -52.95 -20.39 -24.61
N ARG A 183 -52.69 -20.88 -25.83
CA ARG A 183 -53.24 -22.15 -26.33
C ARG A 183 -52.81 -23.34 -25.48
N THR A 184 -51.50 -23.43 -25.19
CA THR A 184 -50.97 -24.48 -24.31
C THR A 184 -51.61 -24.43 -22.93
N LEU A 185 -51.68 -23.25 -22.31
CA LEU A 185 -52.32 -23.07 -21.00
C LEU A 185 -53.80 -23.46 -21.02
N ARG A 186 -54.53 -23.11 -22.10
CA ARG A 186 -55.94 -23.46 -22.26
C ARG A 186 -56.15 -24.97 -22.44
N ASP A 187 -55.24 -25.65 -23.13
CA ASP A 187 -55.28 -27.11 -23.28
C ASP A 187 -54.93 -27.83 -21.96
N GLU A 188 -54.01 -27.29 -21.18
CA GLU A 188 -53.68 -27.80 -19.83
C GLU A 188 -54.85 -27.68 -18.85
N LEU A 189 -55.61 -26.58 -18.90
CA LEU A 189 -56.76 -26.35 -18.03
C LEU A 189 -58.01 -27.16 -18.40
N LYS A 190 -58.05 -27.73 -19.61
CA LYS A 190 -59.14 -28.61 -20.07
C LYS A 190 -58.92 -30.08 -19.71
N ARG A 191 -57.71 -30.46 -19.30
CA ARG A 191 -57.36 -31.81 -18.83
C ARG A 191 -57.77 -32.01 -17.38
#